data_AF-A0A4V3IEQ0-F1
#
_entry.id   AF-A0A4V3IEQ0-F1
#
_cell.length_a   1.000
_cell.length_b   1.000
_cell.length_c   1.000
_cell.angle_alpha   90.00
_cell.angle_beta   90.00
_cell.angle_gamma   90.00
#
_symmetry.space_group_name_H-M   'P 1'
#
loop_
_entity.id
_entity.type
_entity.pdbx_description
1 polymer ?
#
loop_
_entity_poly.entity_id
_entity_poly.type
_entity_poly.pdbx_seq_one_letter_code
_entity_poly.pdbx_strand_id
1 'polypeptide(L)'
;MPYMRFLLGNIAKGESLPQRLKVMGTLLRDTRGQLASLIHSHCTSAAALGRQIGLSADVENTLAYTFERFDGEGLPAAVSCDKIPIEMRVAQFADVAEVHYRISGLDAVIAMARSRRGGHLDPDVVDAALGSPDEIFAPVPAGDSWSDALGYAPDREVRLTDESLDRLVCAIGDFVDLKCPFAFGHSRRVATLSAKAGELLGLDAGNLRTLRRVGYVHDLGCLGVSNQVWSKPGELTPSEWERVRSRGRQ
;
A
#
# COMPACT_ATOMS: atom_id res chain seq x y z
N MET A 1 -6.03 23.21 -9.94
CA MET A 1 -6.75 21.94 -10.18
C MET A 1 -6.28 21.23 -11.46
N PRO A 2 -5.04 20.69 -11.49
CA PRO A 2 -4.52 19.92 -12.64
C PRO A 2 -5.28 18.59 -12.88
N TYR A 3 -5.78 17.96 -11.81
CA TYR A 3 -6.56 16.71 -11.88
C TYR A 3 -7.90 16.86 -12.61
N MET A 4 -8.60 17.97 -12.38
CA MET A 4 -9.89 18.25 -13.01
C MET A 4 -9.73 18.50 -14.52
N ARG A 5 -8.63 19.15 -14.92
CA ARG A 5 -8.27 19.37 -16.34
C ARG A 5 -7.87 18.06 -17.03
N PHE A 6 -7.22 17.14 -16.32
CA PHE A 6 -6.89 15.79 -16.79
C PHE A 6 -8.14 14.91 -16.99
N LEU A 7 -9.06 14.91 -16.02
CA LEU A 7 -10.34 14.19 -16.13
C LEU A 7 -11.16 14.70 -17.32
N LEU A 8 -11.28 16.02 -17.49
CA LEU A 8 -11.98 16.62 -18.64
C LEU A 8 -11.37 16.23 -19.99
N GLY A 9 -10.05 16.03 -20.05
CA GLY A 9 -9.33 15.63 -21.27
C GLY A 9 -9.45 14.15 -21.63
N ASN A 10 -9.75 13.27 -20.65
CA ASN A 10 -9.66 11.82 -20.82
C ASN A 10 -10.96 11.03 -20.56
N ILE A 11 -12.02 11.66 -20.02
CA ILE A 11 -13.31 10.99 -19.81
C ILE A 11 -14.00 10.69 -21.15
N ALA A 12 -14.33 9.40 -21.35
CA ALA A 12 -15.10 8.86 -22.48
C ALA A 12 -14.57 9.35 -23.85
N LYS A 13 -13.25 9.31 -24.00
CA LYS A 13 -12.55 9.71 -25.23
C LYS A 13 -12.91 8.74 -26.36
N GLY A 14 -13.59 9.24 -27.39
CA GLY A 14 -14.11 8.45 -28.51
C GLY A 14 -15.65 8.35 -28.57
N GLU A 15 -16.34 8.77 -27.51
CA GLU A 15 -17.81 8.75 -27.43
C GLU A 15 -18.44 10.10 -27.83
N SER A 16 -19.74 10.08 -28.16
CA SER A 16 -20.49 11.29 -28.54
C SER A 16 -20.58 12.31 -27.39
N LEU A 17 -20.68 13.60 -27.72
CA LEU A 17 -20.76 14.70 -26.74
C LEU A 17 -21.86 14.49 -25.65
N PRO A 18 -23.07 14.01 -26.00
CA PRO A 18 -24.11 13.69 -25.02
C PRO A 18 -23.72 12.56 -24.06
N GLN A 19 -23.06 11.50 -24.55
CA GLN A 19 -22.57 10.41 -23.69
C GLN A 19 -21.45 10.88 -22.77
N ARG A 20 -20.54 11.73 -23.25
CA ARG A 20 -19.48 12.33 -22.42
C ARG A 20 -20.06 13.17 -21.29
N LEU A 21 -21.08 13.99 -21.57
CA LEU A 21 -21.80 14.77 -20.55
C LEU A 21 -22.56 13.89 -19.56
N LYS A 22 -23.18 12.80 -20.02
CA LYS A 22 -23.85 11.82 -19.15
C LYS A 22 -22.86 11.11 -18.22
N VAL A 23 -21.73 10.63 -18.74
CA VAL A 23 -20.67 10.00 -17.95
C VAL A 23 -20.07 10.99 -16.95
N MET A 24 -19.82 12.23 -17.37
CA MET A 24 -19.38 13.31 -16.48
C MET A 24 -20.40 13.57 -15.37
N GLY A 25 -21.69 13.67 -15.70
CA GLY A 25 -22.77 13.87 -14.74
C GLY A 25 -22.93 12.69 -13.77
N THR A 26 -22.68 11.46 -14.22
CA THR A 26 -22.72 10.26 -13.37
C THR A 26 -21.50 10.18 -12.45
N LEU A 27 -20.31 10.47 -12.99
CA LEU A 27 -19.06 10.55 -12.22
C LEU A 27 -19.11 11.63 -11.15
N LEU A 28 -19.66 12.81 -11.47
CA LEU A 28 -19.83 13.91 -10.51
C LEU A 28 -20.94 13.65 -9.49
N ARG A 29 -21.95 12.82 -9.84
CA ARG A 29 -23.07 12.49 -8.95
C ARG A 29 -22.73 11.42 -7.92
N ASP A 30 -21.75 10.56 -8.20
CA ASP A 30 -21.35 9.44 -7.31
C ASP A 30 -19.84 9.34 -7.10
N THR A 31 -19.10 10.47 -7.17
CA THR A 31 -17.64 10.46 -6.98
C THR A 31 -17.27 9.95 -5.58
N ARG A 32 -18.06 10.35 -4.57
CA ARG A 32 -17.85 9.95 -3.18
C ARG A 32 -18.13 8.46 -2.97
N GLY A 33 -19.19 7.90 -3.55
CA GLY A 33 -19.51 6.47 -3.45
C GLY A 33 -18.48 5.59 -4.17
N GLN A 34 -18.02 6.00 -5.35
CA GLN A 34 -16.94 5.31 -6.06
C GLN A 34 -15.62 5.34 -5.27
N LEU A 35 -15.26 6.48 -4.69
CA LEU A 35 -14.07 6.61 -3.86
C LEU A 35 -14.19 5.76 -2.58
N ALA A 36 -15.36 5.74 -1.95
CA ALA A 36 -15.64 4.91 -0.78
C ALA A 36 -15.49 3.42 -1.11
N SER A 37 -15.97 2.97 -2.26
CA SER A 37 -15.83 1.59 -2.71
C SER A 37 -14.37 1.20 -2.98
N LEU A 38 -13.60 2.07 -3.62
CA LEU A 38 -12.16 1.86 -3.84
C LEU A 38 -11.39 1.77 -2.51
N ILE A 39 -11.67 2.68 -1.58
CA ILE A 39 -11.07 2.69 -0.24
C ILE A 39 -11.48 1.44 0.54
N HIS A 40 -12.75 1.07 0.50
CA HIS A 40 -13.24 -0.13 1.17
C HIS A 40 -12.56 -1.40 0.64
N SER A 41 -12.40 -1.52 -0.68
CA SER A 41 -11.66 -2.62 -1.31
C SER A 41 -10.19 -2.65 -0.87
N HIS A 42 -9.53 -1.49 -0.77
CA HIS A 42 -8.17 -1.38 -0.25
C HIS A 42 -8.07 -1.83 1.21
N CYS A 43 -8.92 -1.29 2.10
CA CYS A 43 -8.94 -1.65 3.52
C CYS A 43 -9.22 -3.15 3.72
N THR A 44 -10.16 -3.71 2.94
CA THR A 44 -10.49 -5.14 2.99
C THR A 44 -9.30 -5.99 2.56
N SER A 45 -8.58 -5.58 1.52
CA SER A 45 -7.38 -6.29 1.04
C SER A 45 -6.25 -6.22 2.07
N ALA A 46 -6.03 -5.06 2.70
CA ALA A 46 -5.04 -4.88 3.76
C ALA A 46 -5.36 -5.72 5.00
N ALA A 47 -6.62 -5.75 5.45
CA ALA A 47 -7.06 -6.58 6.57
C ALA A 47 -6.95 -8.08 6.26
N ALA A 48 -7.26 -8.50 5.02
CA ALA A 48 -7.09 -9.88 4.58
C ALA A 48 -5.61 -10.32 4.63
N LEU A 49 -4.70 -9.45 4.17
CA LEU A 49 -3.26 -9.69 4.30
C LEU A 49 -2.84 -9.77 5.77
N GLY A 50 -3.30 -8.83 6.61
CA GLY A 50 -3.06 -8.82 8.05
C GLY A 50 -3.42 -10.13 8.73
N ARG A 51 -4.61 -10.68 8.44
CA ARG A 51 -5.02 -12.02 8.90
C ARG A 51 -4.07 -13.11 8.43
N GLN A 52 -3.72 -13.08 7.15
CA GLN A 52 -2.95 -14.15 6.52
C GLN A 52 -1.52 -14.21 7.07
N ILE A 53 -0.96 -13.07 7.48
CA ILE A 53 0.37 -12.99 8.13
C ILE A 53 0.31 -13.09 9.67
N GLY A 54 -0.89 -13.20 10.25
CA GLY A 54 -1.09 -13.47 11.68
C GLY A 54 -1.06 -12.24 12.59
N LEU A 55 -1.45 -11.06 12.09
CA LEU A 55 -1.64 -9.88 12.94
C LEU A 55 -2.80 -10.07 13.92
N SER A 56 -2.80 -9.30 15.00
CA SER A 56 -3.91 -9.32 15.96
C SER A 56 -5.16 -8.66 15.38
N ALA A 57 -6.33 -9.07 15.89
CA ALA A 57 -7.61 -8.46 15.54
C ALA A 57 -7.62 -6.94 15.81
N ASP A 58 -6.89 -6.48 16.83
CA ASP A 58 -6.78 -5.05 17.15
C ASP A 58 -6.09 -4.27 16.02
N VAL A 59 -5.02 -4.82 15.43
CA VAL A 59 -4.34 -4.20 14.29
C VAL A 59 -5.26 -4.19 13.07
N GLU A 60 -5.95 -5.29 12.77
CA GLU A 60 -6.91 -5.36 11.67
C GLU A 60 -8.04 -4.34 11.79
N ASN A 61 -8.62 -4.22 12.99
CA ASN A 61 -9.68 -3.27 13.27
C ASN A 61 -9.19 -1.83 13.12
N THR A 62 -7.97 -1.55 13.60
CA THR A 62 -7.35 -0.23 13.48
C THR A 62 -7.12 0.16 12.02
N LEU A 63 -6.63 -0.78 11.18
CA LEU A 63 -6.39 -0.55 9.75
C LEU A 63 -7.64 -0.15 8.95
N ALA A 64 -8.84 -0.53 9.41
CA ALA A 64 -10.09 -0.14 8.74
C ALA A 64 -10.31 1.38 8.71
N TYR A 65 -9.69 2.12 9.64
CA TYR A 65 -9.83 3.56 9.79
C TYR A 65 -8.75 4.37 9.05
N THR A 66 -7.88 3.72 8.26
CA THR A 66 -6.70 4.36 7.62
C THR A 66 -7.04 5.63 6.83
N PHE A 67 -8.19 5.64 6.14
CA PHE A 67 -8.63 6.77 5.31
C PHE A 67 -9.75 7.61 5.96
N GLU A 68 -10.08 7.32 7.21
CA GLU A 68 -10.99 8.17 7.98
C GLU A 68 -10.30 9.48 8.33
N ARG A 69 -11.08 10.50 8.65
CA ARG A 69 -10.57 11.83 8.99
C ARG A 69 -11.16 12.26 10.31
N PHE A 70 -10.38 13.01 11.08
CA PHE A 70 -10.85 13.47 12.40
C PHE A 70 -12.17 14.25 12.31
N ASP A 71 -12.36 15.06 11.27
CA ASP A 71 -13.58 15.83 10.97
C ASP A 71 -14.78 15.02 10.44
N GLY A 72 -14.61 13.72 10.17
CA GLY A 72 -15.66 12.88 9.60
C GLY A 72 -15.89 13.06 8.11
N GLU A 73 -15.05 13.82 7.40
CA GLU A 73 -15.08 13.87 5.94
C GLU A 73 -14.36 12.67 5.30
N GLY A 74 -13.82 11.78 6.14
CA GLY A 74 -13.14 10.56 5.75
C GLY A 74 -14.04 9.50 5.13
N LEU A 75 -13.39 8.44 4.67
CA LEU A 75 -14.01 7.29 4.02
C LEU A 75 -13.37 6.01 4.58
N PRO A 76 -14.08 4.88 4.58
CA PRO A 76 -15.36 4.62 3.91
C PRO A 76 -16.61 4.89 4.76
N ALA A 77 -16.48 4.91 6.09
CA ALA A 77 -17.60 4.99 7.02
C ALA A 77 -17.87 6.42 7.54
N ALA A 78 -17.00 7.39 7.23
CA ALA A 78 -17.12 8.78 7.67
C ALA A 78 -17.18 8.90 9.20
N VAL A 79 -16.35 8.09 9.86
CA VAL A 79 -16.23 8.07 11.32
C VAL A 79 -15.33 9.23 11.75
N SER A 80 -15.67 9.88 12.87
CA SER A 80 -14.98 11.09 13.34
C SER A 80 -14.54 11.01 14.79
N CYS A 81 -13.61 11.88 15.16
CA CYS A 81 -13.12 12.10 16.52
C CYS A 81 -12.72 10.79 17.24
N ASP A 82 -13.18 10.61 18.48
CA ASP A 82 -12.82 9.52 19.38
C ASP A 82 -13.30 8.13 18.93
N LYS A 83 -14.10 8.07 17.87
CA LYS A 83 -14.49 6.79 17.25
C LYS A 83 -13.38 6.23 16.37
N ILE A 84 -12.37 7.03 16.01
CA ILE A 84 -11.14 6.58 15.38
C ILE A 84 -10.15 6.20 16.48
N PRO A 85 -9.62 4.96 16.51
CA PRO A 85 -8.62 4.53 17.49
C PRO A 85 -7.43 5.49 17.55
N ILE A 86 -6.91 5.76 18.75
CA ILE A 86 -5.79 6.70 18.93
C ILE A 86 -4.55 6.27 18.15
N GLU A 87 -4.31 4.97 18.04
CA GLU A 87 -3.24 4.36 17.27
C GLU A 87 -3.33 4.77 15.80
N MET A 88 -4.54 4.80 15.23
CA MET A 88 -4.74 5.24 13.85
C MET A 88 -4.59 6.76 13.73
N ARG A 89 -5.10 7.55 14.67
CA ARG A 89 -4.94 9.02 14.65
C ARG A 89 -3.47 9.42 14.67
N VAL A 90 -2.65 8.73 15.48
CA VAL A 90 -1.19 8.91 15.52
C VAL A 90 -0.54 8.47 14.21
N ALA A 91 -0.90 7.29 13.68
CA ALA A 91 -0.35 6.79 12.41
C ALA A 91 -0.66 7.72 11.22
N GLN A 92 -1.88 8.27 11.15
CA GLN A 92 -2.28 9.22 10.10
C GLN A 92 -1.50 10.53 10.16
N PHE A 93 -1.23 11.04 11.36
CA PHE A 93 -0.33 12.19 11.52
C PHE A 93 1.06 11.85 11.00
N ALA A 94 1.62 10.72 11.44
CA ALA A 94 2.98 10.29 11.08
C ALA A 94 3.16 10.08 9.56
N ASP A 95 2.19 9.45 8.89
CA ASP A 95 2.20 9.20 7.44
C ASP A 95 2.28 10.52 6.65
N VAL A 96 1.44 11.50 7.00
CA VAL A 96 1.47 12.80 6.32
C VAL A 96 2.72 13.60 6.70
N ALA A 97 3.15 13.52 7.95
CA ALA A 97 4.32 14.24 8.43
C ALA A 97 5.63 13.75 7.80
N GLU A 98 5.82 12.44 7.64
CA GLU A 98 7.01 11.86 6.97
C GLU A 98 7.21 12.47 5.59
N VAL A 99 6.15 12.52 4.79
CA VAL A 99 6.21 13.03 3.41
C VAL A 99 6.63 14.50 3.38
N HIS A 100 6.08 15.32 4.27
CA HIS A 100 6.42 16.74 4.34
C HIS A 100 7.83 16.97 4.87
N TYR A 101 8.24 16.18 5.86
CA TYR A 101 9.59 16.23 6.43
C TYR A 101 10.64 15.88 5.37
N ARG A 102 10.45 14.77 4.65
CA ARG A 102 11.39 14.30 3.63
C ARG A 102 11.52 15.27 2.45
N ILE A 103 10.45 15.96 2.07
CA ILE A 103 10.45 16.85 0.89
C ILE A 103 10.89 18.27 1.25
N SER A 104 10.56 18.77 2.45
CA SER A 104 10.69 20.20 2.76
C SER A 104 11.08 20.49 4.22
N GLY A 105 11.46 19.48 4.99
CA GLY A 105 11.95 19.62 6.35
C GLY A 105 10.86 19.96 7.38
N LEU A 106 11.32 20.26 8.59
CA LEU A 106 10.46 20.39 9.78
C LEU A 106 9.45 21.54 9.67
N ASP A 107 9.83 22.69 9.10
CA ASP A 107 8.93 23.84 8.94
C ASP A 107 7.69 23.48 8.11
N ALA A 108 7.85 22.64 7.08
CA ALA A 108 6.74 22.17 6.26
C ALA A 108 5.80 21.23 7.03
N VAL A 109 6.35 20.39 7.91
CA VAL A 109 5.54 19.55 8.82
C VAL A 109 4.72 20.44 9.75
N ILE A 110 5.35 21.44 10.39
CA ILE A 110 4.68 22.34 11.33
C ILE A 110 3.55 23.10 10.62
N ALA A 111 3.82 23.65 9.44
CA ALA A 111 2.81 24.35 8.64
C ALA A 111 1.65 23.43 8.24
N MET A 112 1.95 22.22 7.76
CA MET A 112 0.96 21.20 7.39
C MET A 112 0.10 20.80 8.60
N ALA A 113 0.73 20.47 9.72
CA ALA A 113 0.07 20.02 10.95
C ALA A 113 -0.90 21.09 11.46
N ARG A 114 -0.46 22.36 11.54
CA ARG A 114 -1.32 23.48 11.93
C ARG A 114 -2.50 23.69 10.97
N SER A 115 -2.27 23.58 9.66
CA SER A 115 -3.33 23.78 8.66
C SER A 115 -4.42 22.70 8.69
N ARG A 116 -4.10 21.50 9.20
CA ARG A 116 -5.01 20.34 9.20
C ARG A 116 -5.53 19.95 10.58
N ARG A 117 -5.07 20.62 11.63
CA ARG A 117 -5.49 20.44 13.03
C ARG A 117 -7.01 20.61 13.18
N GLY A 118 -7.69 19.62 13.73
CA GLY A 118 -9.14 19.60 13.91
C GLY A 118 -9.95 19.34 12.63
N GLY A 119 -9.28 19.24 11.48
CA GLY A 119 -9.85 18.84 10.20
C GLY A 119 -9.48 17.40 9.89
N HIS A 120 -8.43 17.24 9.08
CA HIS A 120 -7.90 15.90 8.78
C HIS A 120 -7.30 15.24 10.03
N LEU A 121 -6.56 16.03 10.81
CA LEU A 121 -5.72 15.54 11.89
C LEU A 121 -6.33 15.86 13.24
N ASP A 122 -6.16 14.93 14.16
CA ASP A 122 -6.54 15.08 15.56
C ASP A 122 -5.79 16.26 16.22
N PRO A 123 -6.51 17.23 16.82
CA PRO A 123 -5.93 18.31 17.60
C PRO A 123 -4.93 17.86 18.66
N ASP A 124 -5.24 16.82 19.42
CA ASP A 124 -4.44 16.40 20.57
C ASP A 124 -3.12 15.77 20.11
N VAL A 125 -3.16 14.97 19.05
CA VAL A 125 -1.97 14.39 18.41
C VAL A 125 -1.08 15.49 17.82
N VAL A 126 -1.69 16.46 17.12
CA VAL A 126 -0.94 17.59 16.56
C VAL A 126 -0.29 18.41 17.65
N ASP A 127 -1.00 18.74 18.73
CA ASP A 127 -0.46 19.55 19.82
C ASP A 127 0.66 18.82 20.56
N ALA A 128 0.52 17.52 20.80
CA ALA A 128 1.58 16.70 21.36
C ALA A 128 2.83 16.69 20.46
N ALA A 129 2.66 16.49 19.16
CA ALA A 129 3.78 16.42 18.21
C ALA A 129 4.50 17.78 18.06
N LEU A 130 3.75 18.88 18.09
CA LEU A 130 4.31 20.24 18.00
C LEU A 130 4.88 20.75 19.33
N GLY A 131 4.63 20.05 20.45
CA GLY A 131 5.25 20.34 21.74
C GLY A 131 6.75 19.99 21.79
N SER A 132 7.16 18.96 21.05
CA SER A 132 8.56 18.47 20.99
C SER A 132 8.97 18.05 19.57
N PRO A 133 8.91 18.94 18.57
CA PRO A 133 9.11 18.55 17.17
C PRO A 133 10.54 18.07 16.89
N ASP A 134 11.55 18.67 17.53
CA ASP A 134 12.96 18.29 17.33
C ASP A 134 13.28 16.88 17.84
N GLU A 135 12.54 16.40 18.86
CA GLU A 135 12.70 15.05 19.40
C GLU A 135 12.09 14.00 18.46
N ILE A 136 10.88 14.27 17.96
CA ILE A 136 10.13 13.35 17.09
C ILE A 136 10.79 13.24 15.71
N PHE A 137 11.29 14.36 15.19
CA PHE A 137 11.91 14.44 13.86
C PHE A 137 13.44 14.51 13.93
N ALA A 138 14.02 14.02 15.03
CA ALA A 138 15.46 13.90 15.16
C ALA A 138 16.04 13.08 14.00
N PRO A 139 17.16 13.52 13.39
CA PRO A 139 17.75 12.78 12.29
C PRO A 139 18.10 11.36 12.73
N VAL A 140 17.60 10.38 11.99
CA VAL A 140 18.08 9.00 12.07
C VAL A 140 19.58 9.03 11.70
N PRO A 141 20.48 8.43 12.51
CA PRO A 141 21.91 8.40 12.18
C PRO A 141 22.12 7.92 10.75
N ALA A 142 23.07 8.52 10.03
CA ALA A 142 23.38 8.16 8.65
C ALA A 142 24.00 6.74 8.60
N GLY A 143 23.15 5.73 8.56
CA GLY A 143 23.48 4.32 8.38
C GLY A 143 22.96 3.78 7.05
N ASP A 144 23.13 2.47 6.86
CA ASP A 144 22.39 1.74 5.83
C ASP A 144 20.92 1.66 6.26
N SER A 145 20.01 2.22 5.45
CA SER A 145 18.58 2.28 5.75
C SER A 145 17.97 0.91 6.09
N TRP A 146 18.53 -0.18 5.54
CA TRP A 146 18.11 -1.54 5.87
C TRP A 146 18.55 -1.96 7.28
N SER A 147 19.81 -1.72 7.61
CA SER A 147 20.36 -1.97 8.94
C SER A 147 19.65 -1.14 10.02
N ASP A 148 19.33 0.11 9.73
CA ASP A 148 18.59 0.98 10.64
C ASP A 148 17.15 0.48 10.85
N ALA A 149 16.44 0.14 9.76
CA ALA A 149 15.09 -0.42 9.84
C ALA A 149 15.05 -1.73 10.65
N LEU A 150 16.04 -2.61 10.48
CA LEU A 150 16.18 -3.83 11.28
C LEU A 150 16.55 -3.52 12.74
N GLY A 151 17.29 -2.44 12.99
CA GLY A 151 17.64 -1.98 14.33
C GLY A 151 16.42 -1.55 15.15
N TYR A 152 15.44 -0.91 14.50
CA TYR A 152 14.18 -0.45 15.11
C TYR A 152 13.14 -1.55 15.28
N ALA A 153 13.24 -2.66 14.55
CA ALA A 153 12.28 -3.76 14.65
C ALA A 153 12.32 -4.35 16.08
N PRO A 154 11.21 -4.27 16.85
CA PRO A 154 11.17 -4.75 18.24
C PRO A 154 11.37 -6.27 18.34
N ASP A 155 11.18 -6.97 17.22
CA ASP A 155 11.21 -8.41 17.05
C ASP A 155 12.38 -8.90 16.19
N ARG A 156 13.44 -8.09 16.00
CA ARG A 156 14.59 -8.42 15.13
C ARG A 156 15.29 -9.76 15.43
N GLU A 157 15.16 -10.26 16.66
CA GLU A 157 15.73 -11.53 17.11
C GLU A 157 14.78 -12.72 16.90
N VAL A 158 13.50 -12.46 16.62
CA VAL A 158 12.49 -13.49 16.37
C VAL A 158 12.76 -14.15 15.03
N ARG A 159 12.89 -15.48 15.04
CA ARG A 159 13.00 -16.30 13.83
C ARG A 159 11.66 -16.96 13.56
N LEU A 160 11.16 -16.80 12.35
CA LEU A 160 9.96 -17.51 11.90
C LEU A 160 10.25 -19.01 11.78
N THR A 161 9.27 -19.83 12.17
CA THR A 161 9.29 -21.26 11.84
C THR A 161 9.13 -21.46 10.33
N ASP A 162 9.48 -22.64 9.82
CA ASP A 162 9.32 -22.94 8.40
C ASP A 162 7.85 -22.78 7.94
N GLU A 163 6.88 -23.19 8.77
CA GLU A 163 5.45 -23.06 8.46
C GLU A 163 5.00 -21.61 8.47
N SER A 164 5.54 -20.79 9.39
CA SER A 164 5.19 -19.38 9.48
C SER A 164 5.81 -18.58 8.33
N LEU A 165 7.04 -18.92 7.94
CA LEU A 165 7.68 -18.38 6.76
C LEU A 165 6.91 -18.76 5.49
N ASP A 166 6.50 -20.03 5.35
CA ASP A 166 5.71 -20.50 4.19
C ASP A 166 4.39 -19.74 4.06
N ARG A 167 3.68 -19.53 5.17
CA ARG A 167 2.45 -18.72 5.20
C ARG A 167 2.71 -17.27 4.78
N LEU A 168 3.76 -16.66 5.31
CA LEU A 168 4.13 -15.27 5.01
C LEU A 168 4.48 -15.08 3.53
N VAL A 169 5.39 -15.89 2.98
CA VAL A 169 5.80 -15.74 1.57
C VAL A 169 4.65 -16.04 0.61
N CYS A 170 3.75 -16.96 0.98
CA CYS A 170 2.56 -17.25 0.20
C CYS A 170 1.57 -16.08 0.21
N ALA A 171 1.36 -15.44 1.36
CA ALA A 171 0.52 -14.24 1.50
C ALA A 171 1.07 -13.06 0.69
N ILE A 172 2.38 -12.85 0.74
CA ILE A 172 3.07 -11.83 -0.06
C ILE A 172 2.84 -12.10 -1.56
N GLY A 173 3.02 -13.35 -2.02
CA GLY A 173 2.77 -13.73 -3.40
C GLY A 173 1.33 -13.48 -3.86
N ASP A 174 0.35 -13.84 -3.03
CA ASP A 174 -1.06 -13.57 -3.31
C ASP A 174 -1.34 -12.07 -3.45
N PHE A 175 -0.73 -11.25 -2.58
CA PHE A 175 -0.90 -9.80 -2.62
C PHE A 175 -0.20 -9.15 -3.82
N VAL A 176 0.96 -9.67 -4.23
CA VAL A 176 1.65 -9.26 -5.46
C VAL A 176 0.77 -9.55 -6.68
N ASP A 177 0.15 -10.72 -6.73
CA ASP A 177 -0.75 -11.13 -7.81
C ASP A 177 -1.97 -10.18 -7.93
N LEU A 178 -2.46 -9.60 -6.83
CA LEU A 178 -3.58 -8.63 -6.84
C LEU A 178 -3.27 -7.33 -7.59
N LYS A 179 -1.99 -6.95 -7.76
CA LYS A 179 -1.64 -5.75 -8.55
C LYS A 179 -1.91 -5.92 -10.05
N CYS A 180 -1.98 -7.16 -10.53
CA CYS A 180 -2.15 -7.47 -11.95
C CYS A 180 -3.45 -8.27 -12.15
N PRO A 181 -4.49 -7.71 -12.81
CA PRO A 181 -5.81 -8.36 -12.94
C PRO A 181 -5.80 -9.79 -13.51
N PHE A 182 -4.78 -10.13 -14.30
CA PHE A 182 -4.62 -11.45 -14.94
C PHE A 182 -3.67 -12.40 -14.17
N ALA A 183 -3.06 -11.93 -13.08
CA ALA A 183 -2.08 -12.70 -12.30
C ALA A 183 -2.69 -13.43 -11.10
N PHE A 184 -4.00 -13.38 -10.86
CA PHE A 184 -4.60 -14.01 -9.68
C PHE A 184 -4.24 -15.50 -9.57
N GLY A 185 -3.56 -15.86 -8.47
CA GLY A 185 -3.07 -17.21 -8.17
C GLY A 185 -1.91 -17.68 -9.06
N HIS A 186 -1.31 -16.79 -9.86
CA HIS A 186 -0.14 -17.08 -10.70
C HIS A 186 1.03 -17.58 -9.86
N SER A 187 1.37 -16.86 -8.80
CA SER A 187 2.49 -17.20 -7.92
C SER A 187 2.31 -18.60 -7.29
N ARG A 188 1.07 -18.96 -6.92
CA ARG A 188 0.74 -20.31 -6.43
C ARG A 188 0.90 -21.40 -7.49
N ARG A 189 0.48 -21.13 -8.73
CA ARG A 189 0.64 -22.07 -9.86
C ARG A 189 2.12 -22.27 -10.20
N VAL A 190 2.91 -21.19 -10.23
CA VAL A 190 4.36 -21.25 -10.44
C VAL A 190 5.01 -22.09 -9.35
N ALA A 191 4.74 -21.82 -8.07
CA ALA A 191 5.26 -22.62 -6.95
C ALA A 191 4.94 -24.12 -7.08
N THR A 192 3.70 -24.45 -7.49
CA THR A 192 3.27 -25.84 -7.69
C THR A 192 4.03 -26.51 -8.84
N LEU A 193 4.17 -25.83 -9.98
CA LEU A 193 4.88 -26.34 -11.15
C LEU A 193 6.37 -26.52 -10.86
N SER A 194 7.01 -25.55 -10.21
CA SER A 194 8.41 -25.62 -9.80
C SER A 194 8.68 -26.80 -8.87
N ALA A 195 7.82 -27.01 -7.87
CA ALA A 195 7.95 -28.15 -6.96
C ALA A 195 7.79 -29.49 -7.69
N LYS A 196 6.77 -29.63 -8.55
CA LYS A 196 6.57 -30.85 -9.35
C LYS A 196 7.74 -31.15 -10.29
N ALA A 197 8.32 -30.12 -10.91
CA ALA A 197 9.52 -30.28 -11.72
C ALA A 197 10.71 -30.76 -10.86
N GLY A 198 10.89 -30.18 -9.67
CA GLY A 198 11.90 -30.62 -8.71
C GLY A 198 11.71 -32.07 -8.25
N GLU A 199 10.46 -32.51 -8.04
CA GLU A 199 10.13 -33.89 -7.67
C GLU A 199 10.56 -34.87 -8.77
N LEU A 200 10.28 -34.55 -10.04
CA LEU A 200 10.69 -35.36 -11.18
C LEU A 200 12.21 -35.41 -11.37
N LEU A 201 12.93 -34.40 -10.90
CA LEU A 201 14.40 -34.35 -10.88
C LEU A 201 15.01 -35.10 -9.69
N GLY A 202 14.19 -35.63 -8.78
CA GLY A 202 14.66 -36.36 -7.59
C GLY A 202 15.24 -35.46 -6.50
N LEU A 203 14.82 -34.20 -6.42
CA LEU A 203 15.27 -33.28 -5.37
C LEU A 203 14.69 -33.66 -3.99
N ASP A 204 15.48 -33.39 -2.95
CA ASP A 204 15.04 -33.61 -1.57
C ASP A 204 13.96 -32.62 -1.10
N ALA A 205 13.32 -32.94 0.03
CA ALA A 205 12.23 -32.14 0.59
C ALA A 205 12.62 -30.69 0.93
N GLY A 206 13.87 -30.42 1.27
CA GLY A 206 14.37 -29.07 1.54
C GLY A 206 14.42 -28.24 0.26
N ASN A 207 14.98 -28.81 -0.80
CA ASN A 207 15.02 -28.20 -2.13
C ASN A 207 13.62 -27.98 -2.71
N LEU A 208 12.70 -28.93 -2.51
CA LEU A 208 11.29 -28.75 -2.90
C LEU A 208 10.60 -27.60 -2.15
N ARG A 209 10.87 -27.44 -0.83
CA ARG A 209 10.37 -26.27 -0.07
C ARG A 209 10.93 -24.97 -0.63
N THR A 210 12.23 -24.91 -0.90
CA THR A 210 12.87 -23.74 -1.51
C THR A 210 12.23 -23.40 -2.85
N LEU A 211 11.98 -24.39 -3.72
CA LEU A 211 11.32 -24.17 -5.01
C LEU A 211 9.90 -23.60 -4.87
N ARG A 212 9.13 -24.08 -3.88
CA ARG A 212 7.80 -23.50 -3.58
C ARG A 212 7.92 -22.04 -3.15
N ARG A 213 8.82 -21.74 -2.20
CA ARG A 213 9.07 -20.37 -1.71
C ARG A 213 9.46 -19.43 -2.84
N VAL A 214 10.42 -19.85 -3.67
CA VAL A 214 10.83 -19.08 -4.87
C VAL A 214 9.64 -18.82 -5.78
N GLY A 215 8.82 -19.83 -6.07
CA GLY A 215 7.64 -19.64 -6.91
C GLY A 215 6.63 -18.63 -6.33
N TYR A 216 6.45 -18.60 -5.01
CA TYR A 216 5.57 -17.62 -4.37
C TYR A 216 6.06 -16.17 -4.51
N VAL A 217 7.38 -15.94 -4.44
CA VAL A 217 7.94 -14.56 -4.39
C VAL A 217 8.74 -14.17 -5.62
N HIS A 218 8.83 -15.01 -6.66
CA HIS A 218 9.59 -14.72 -7.88
C HIS A 218 9.23 -13.37 -8.51
N ASP A 219 7.98 -12.96 -8.29
CA ASP A 219 7.36 -11.81 -8.88
C ASP A 219 7.31 -10.60 -7.93
N LEU A 220 7.91 -10.67 -6.74
CA LEU A 220 7.89 -9.61 -5.73
C LEU A 220 8.41 -8.27 -6.26
N GLY A 221 9.42 -8.27 -7.13
CA GLY A 221 9.96 -7.07 -7.75
C GLY A 221 8.95 -6.29 -8.61
N CYS A 222 7.76 -6.86 -8.92
CA CYS A 222 6.71 -6.15 -9.67
C CYS A 222 6.24 -4.91 -8.96
N LEU A 223 6.30 -4.94 -7.62
CA LEU A 223 5.74 -3.90 -6.79
C LEU A 223 6.34 -2.53 -7.13
N GLY A 224 7.57 -2.49 -7.65
CA GLY A 224 8.26 -1.28 -8.10
C GLY A 224 7.81 -0.71 -9.45
N VAL A 225 6.96 -1.41 -10.21
CA VAL A 225 6.42 -0.94 -11.50
C VAL A 225 5.00 -0.43 -11.31
N SER A 226 4.71 0.78 -11.80
CA SER A 226 3.38 1.41 -11.68
C SER A 226 2.29 0.62 -12.39
N ASN A 227 1.11 0.52 -11.79
CA ASN A 227 -0.07 -0.10 -12.39
C ASN A 227 -0.48 0.56 -13.72
N GLN A 228 -0.13 1.82 -13.95
CA GLN A 228 -0.39 2.48 -15.24
C GLN A 228 0.39 1.83 -16.40
N VAL A 229 1.54 1.22 -16.11
CA VAL A 229 2.31 0.44 -17.09
C VAL A 229 1.66 -0.94 -17.27
N TRP A 230 1.29 -1.60 -16.17
CA TRP A 230 0.67 -2.94 -16.21
C TRP A 230 -0.72 -2.98 -16.86
N SER A 231 -1.51 -1.93 -16.68
CA SER A 231 -2.89 -1.84 -17.18
C SER A 231 -3.01 -1.03 -18.47
N LYS A 232 -1.89 -0.70 -19.13
CA LYS A 232 -1.89 0.12 -20.34
C LYS A 232 -2.56 -0.64 -21.50
N PRO A 233 -3.62 -0.09 -22.12
CA PRO A 233 -4.14 -0.63 -23.36
C PRO A 233 -3.20 -0.24 -24.52
N GLY A 234 -2.46 -1.20 -25.06
CA GLY A 234 -1.55 -1.03 -26.19
C GLY A 234 -0.09 -1.40 -25.87
N GLU A 235 0.81 -1.21 -26.84
CA GLU A 235 2.21 -1.56 -26.67
C GLU A 235 2.92 -0.65 -25.65
N LEU A 236 3.83 -1.25 -24.88
CA LEU A 236 4.69 -0.52 -23.95
C LEU A 236 5.78 0.23 -24.72
N THR A 237 6.12 1.43 -24.26
CA THR A 237 7.26 2.18 -24.79
C THR A 237 8.58 1.48 -24.40
N PRO A 238 9.70 1.78 -25.08
CA PRO A 238 11.01 1.23 -24.70
C PRO A 238 11.39 1.52 -23.24
N SER A 239 11.09 2.71 -22.72
CA SER A 239 11.35 3.09 -21.33
C SER A 239 10.43 2.39 -20.32
N GLU A 240 9.19 2.11 -20.69
CA GLU A 240 8.28 1.26 -19.90
C GLU A 240 8.78 -0.20 -19.88
N TRP A 241 9.27 -0.71 -21.01
CA TRP A 241 9.89 -2.03 -21.12
C TRP A 241 11.15 -2.17 -20.29
N GLU A 242 12.00 -1.15 -20.23
CA GLU A 242 13.18 -1.14 -19.35
C GLU A 242 12.78 -1.27 -17.88
N ARG A 243 11.74 -0.55 -17.46
CA ARG A 243 11.19 -0.66 -16.09
C ARG A 243 10.69 -2.08 -15.81
N VAL A 244 9.95 -2.69 -16.74
CA VAL A 244 9.49 -4.09 -16.61
C VAL A 244 10.66 -5.08 -16.55
N ARG A 245 11.72 -4.88 -17.34
CA ARG A 245 12.92 -5.75 -17.34
C ARG A 245 13.77 -5.59 -16.08
N SER A 246 13.80 -4.42 -15.48
CA SER A 246 14.58 -4.14 -14.26
C SER A 246 14.03 -4.81 -12.99
N ARG A 247 12.84 -5.43 -13.06
CA ARG A 247 12.09 -6.09 -11.96
C ARG A 247 12.88 -7.14 -11.17
N GLY A 248 13.93 -7.73 -11.74
CA GLY A 248 14.76 -8.77 -11.10
C GLY A 248 16.22 -8.37 -10.82
N ARG A 249 16.56 -7.08 -10.91
CA ARG A 249 17.96 -6.59 -10.78
C ARG A 249 18.15 -5.51 -9.71
N GLN A 250 17.13 -5.21 -8.90
CA GLN A 250 17.20 -4.25 -7.80
C GLN A 250 17.47 -4.95 -6.48
#